data_AF-A0A350YJQ2-F1
#
_entry.id   AF-A0A350YJQ2-F1
#
_cell.length_a   1.000
_cell.length_b   1.000
_cell.length_c   1.000
_cell.angle_alpha   90.00
_cell.angle_beta   90.00
_cell.angle_gamma   90.00
#
_symmetry.space_group_name_H-M   'P 1'
#
loop_
_entity.id
_entity.type
_entity.pdbx_description
1 polymer ?
#
loop_
_entity_poly.entity_id
_entity_poly.type
_entity_poly.pdbx_seq_one_letter_code
_entity_poly.pdbx_strand_id
1 'polypeptide(L)'
;MQTKGFAMLRKIVLASLLAVVFSISTPVLASPDKSSSVSNINRLDAVAPASDESQESTPMQLAPEEAPSTLSSSGTGANDSLSGFGPSSGTMVGNRALELRDEVLRLRSSVNLNASEFMVLRANGAAGAVQYHSTVAAITARLQNGTTRGNPILLRQWEEAEGSLNEVTSSLNRLNALQTAVAADASLSSYMLESVQAGFLLSGAVDEDHDQLKLLRDEVSRLVVQLDYLRNQVADDIQRQTAYLTTERTNLQALAFAITRGELLGNSIGNRPVIVNPSPVMMLPQATNQQGGMRSSYAPSPSAAPISPVTSGRVGPAPMSPREFMEEQGTPPQNMSGDAAVAPTTGRLLVLIRYNQPNVDYEQQLSAAVSTVLARKADAEFSVIAVTPVGGEPSEGATMQEAANRNAESVKRSLVQLGLAPSRIAMGGTQTQDAKTAEVHVYVR
;
A
#
# COMPACT_ATOMS: atom_id res chain seq x y z
N MET A 1 45.88 -48.07 -34.19
CA MET A 1 45.41 -48.04 -35.59
C MET A 1 44.44 -46.86 -35.71
N GLN A 2 44.90 -45.67 -36.12
CA GLN A 2 44.74 -45.10 -37.49
C GLN A 2 43.27 -45.16 -37.96
N THR A 3 42.54 -44.08 -38.29
CA THR A 3 42.94 -42.77 -38.85
C THR A 3 41.76 -41.79 -38.92
N LYS A 4 42.05 -40.48 -38.72
CA LYS A 4 41.50 -39.25 -39.37
C LYS A 4 40.00 -38.94 -39.20
N GLY A 5 39.52 -37.77 -38.80
CA GLY A 5 40.09 -36.42 -38.72
C GLY A 5 39.39 -35.49 -39.72
N PHE A 6 38.61 -34.50 -39.24
CA PHE A 6 38.78 -33.06 -39.52
C PHE A 6 37.68 -32.23 -38.83
N ALA A 7 38.14 -31.25 -38.05
CA ALA A 7 37.39 -30.17 -37.44
C ALA A 7 37.94 -28.83 -38.00
N MET A 8 37.09 -27.82 -38.18
CA MET A 8 37.43 -26.38 -38.18
C MET A 8 36.11 -25.59 -38.18
N LEU A 9 35.72 -24.79 -37.17
CA LEU A 9 36.34 -23.60 -36.59
C LEU A 9 36.23 -22.36 -37.51
N ARG A 10 35.37 -21.41 -37.14
CA ARG A 10 35.49 -19.99 -37.55
C ARG A 10 35.28 -19.09 -36.33
N LYS A 11 36.34 -18.36 -36.00
CA LYS A 11 36.40 -17.29 -35.00
C LYS A 11 37.43 -16.25 -35.49
N ILE A 12 37.15 -14.95 -35.25
CA ILE A 12 38.08 -13.79 -35.16
C ILE A 12 38.44 -13.17 -36.55
N VAL A 13 38.39 -11.85 -36.82
CA VAL A 13 39.19 -10.66 -36.37
C VAL A 13 38.50 -9.40 -36.99
N LEU A 14 38.10 -8.32 -36.29
CA LEU A 14 38.78 -7.20 -35.57
C LEU A 14 39.20 -5.98 -36.45
N ALA A 15 39.02 -4.77 -35.87
CA ALA A 15 39.70 -3.46 -36.06
C ALA A 15 38.82 -2.34 -36.68
N SER A 16 38.37 -1.35 -35.88
CA SER A 16 38.98 -0.02 -35.62
C SER A 16 38.60 1.02 -36.70
N LEU A 17 38.39 2.32 -36.50
CA LEU A 17 38.33 3.32 -35.42
C LEU A 17 38.01 4.65 -36.17
N LEU A 18 37.42 5.64 -35.48
CA LEU A 18 37.55 7.09 -35.70
C LEU A 18 36.33 7.88 -36.24
N ALA A 19 36.07 8.97 -35.51
CA ALA A 19 34.92 9.86 -35.47
C ALA A 19 34.84 10.91 -36.59
N VAL A 20 33.64 11.42 -36.89
CA VAL A 20 33.36 12.83 -37.23
C VAL A 20 31.90 13.17 -36.84
N VAL A 21 31.75 14.28 -36.12
CA VAL A 21 30.53 15.02 -35.80
C VAL A 21 29.99 15.69 -37.07
N PHE A 22 28.70 15.58 -37.39
CA PHE A 22 27.99 16.65 -38.10
C PHE A 22 26.47 16.60 -37.89
N SER A 23 25.97 17.71 -37.33
CA SER A 23 24.57 18.09 -37.21
C SER A 23 24.07 18.56 -38.58
N ILE A 24 22.91 18.10 -39.05
CA ILE A 24 22.24 18.71 -40.21
C ILE A 24 20.73 18.79 -39.95
N SER A 25 20.33 20.02 -39.62
CA SER A 25 18.98 20.57 -39.75
C SER A 25 18.59 20.68 -41.23
N THR A 26 17.35 20.36 -41.59
CA THR A 26 16.82 20.60 -42.95
C THR A 26 15.63 21.57 -42.93
N PRO A 27 15.46 22.39 -43.98
CA PRO A 27 15.04 23.78 -43.83
C PRO A 27 13.63 24.08 -44.36
N VAL A 28 13.10 25.21 -43.88
CA VAL A 28 11.98 25.96 -44.48
C VAL A 28 12.55 26.94 -45.51
N LEU A 29 11.94 27.07 -46.69
CA LEU A 29 12.08 28.25 -47.56
C LEU A 29 10.91 28.40 -48.53
N ALA A 30 10.54 29.66 -48.75
CA ALA A 30 9.34 30.16 -49.41
C ALA A 30 9.60 30.71 -50.84
N SER A 31 8.48 31.10 -51.48
CA SER A 31 8.30 32.12 -52.56
C SER A 31 8.35 31.63 -54.02
N PRO A 32 7.79 32.35 -55.04
CA PRO A 32 7.21 33.72 -55.03
C PRO A 32 5.86 33.96 -55.79
N ASP A 33 5.42 35.21 -55.63
CA ASP A 33 4.37 36.07 -56.22
C ASP A 33 3.95 35.92 -57.72
N LYS A 34 2.64 36.12 -58.00
CA LYS A 34 2.16 36.86 -59.20
C LYS A 34 0.74 37.46 -59.07
N SER A 35 0.70 38.76 -58.75
CA SER A 35 -0.12 39.88 -59.26
C SER A 35 -1.52 39.72 -59.95
N SER A 36 -2.45 40.59 -59.49
CA SER A 36 -3.51 41.40 -60.20
C SER A 36 -4.86 40.71 -60.59
N SER A 37 -6.07 41.27 -60.40
CA SER A 37 -6.54 42.67 -60.48
C SER A 37 -7.94 42.89 -59.81
N VAL A 38 -8.08 43.98 -59.05
CA VAL A 38 -9.12 45.06 -59.11
C VAL A 38 -10.63 44.72 -59.08
N SER A 39 -11.34 45.21 -58.04
CA SER A 39 -12.35 46.30 -58.15
C SER A 39 -12.90 46.78 -56.79
N ASN A 40 -12.73 48.10 -56.57
CA ASN A 40 -13.33 49.00 -55.57
C ASN A 40 -14.86 48.92 -55.48
N ILE A 41 -15.46 49.23 -54.30
CA ILE A 41 -16.25 50.47 -54.04
C ILE A 41 -16.30 50.82 -52.53
N ASN A 42 -15.74 51.99 -52.17
CA ASN A 42 -16.05 52.94 -51.08
C ASN A 42 -17.17 52.64 -50.05
N ARG A 43 -16.96 52.96 -48.75
CA ARG A 43 -17.14 54.30 -48.11
C ARG A 43 -17.05 54.21 -46.56
N LEU A 44 -15.96 54.74 -45.94
CA LEU A 44 -15.85 55.92 -45.03
C LEU A 44 -16.57 55.88 -43.66
N ASP A 45 -15.78 55.91 -42.58
CA ASP A 45 -15.59 57.01 -41.59
C ASP A 45 -14.96 56.42 -40.29
N ALA A 46 -13.65 56.60 -39.99
CA ALA A 46 -12.99 57.76 -39.36
C ALA A 46 -13.56 58.03 -37.94
N VAL A 47 -12.84 58.12 -36.80
CA VAL A 47 -11.59 58.80 -36.43
C VAL A 47 -11.18 58.31 -35.01
N ALA A 48 -9.89 58.08 -34.76
CA ALA A 48 -9.27 58.15 -33.41
C ALA A 48 -8.66 59.56 -33.23
N PRO A 49 -8.44 60.10 -32.02
CA PRO A 49 -7.07 60.00 -31.48
C PRO A 49 -6.87 60.14 -29.93
N ALA A 50 -5.66 59.73 -29.52
CA ALA A 50 -4.71 60.35 -28.55
C ALA A 50 -4.94 60.34 -27.01
N SER A 51 -4.00 59.67 -26.34
CA SER A 51 -3.05 60.07 -25.26
C SER A 51 -3.41 61.15 -24.23
N ASP A 52 -3.22 60.88 -22.92
CA ASP A 52 -2.24 61.56 -22.01
C ASP A 52 -2.19 60.99 -20.55
N GLU A 53 -1.13 61.38 -19.81
CA GLU A 53 -0.52 60.98 -18.51
C GLU A 53 -1.45 60.90 -17.26
N SER A 54 -1.17 60.21 -16.13
CA SER A 54 -0.14 60.52 -15.10
C SER A 54 -0.20 59.57 -13.85
N GLN A 55 0.99 59.27 -13.29
CA GLN A 55 1.40 59.22 -11.86
C GLN A 55 0.73 58.32 -10.77
N GLU A 56 1.52 57.33 -10.32
CA GLU A 56 2.01 57.04 -8.95
C GLU A 56 1.19 57.42 -7.69
N SER A 57 0.87 56.42 -6.83
CA SER A 57 1.11 56.48 -5.37
C SER A 57 0.83 55.14 -4.65
N THR A 58 1.80 54.78 -3.81
CA THR A 58 1.89 53.72 -2.77
C THR A 58 0.64 53.52 -1.88
N PRO A 59 0.44 52.29 -1.37
CA PRO A 59 -0.11 52.08 -0.04
C PRO A 59 0.98 51.56 0.94
N MET A 60 1.23 52.33 2.00
CA MET A 60 1.92 51.86 3.20
C MET A 60 0.97 51.03 4.09
N GLN A 61 1.45 49.84 4.45
CA GLN A 61 1.43 49.21 5.78
C GLN A 61 0.10 49.05 6.56
N LEU A 62 -0.28 47.78 6.78
CA LEU A 62 -0.78 47.27 8.07
C LEU A 62 -0.14 45.89 8.31
N ALA A 63 0.44 45.71 9.48
CA ALA A 63 1.24 44.54 9.88
C ALA A 63 0.41 43.25 9.99
N PRO A 64 0.96 42.07 9.65
CA PRO A 64 0.35 40.80 10.02
C PRO A 64 0.69 40.43 11.47
N GLU A 65 -0.36 40.18 12.22
CA GLU A 65 -0.40 39.48 13.50
C GLU A 65 0.34 38.14 13.43
N GLU A 66 1.16 37.87 14.46
CA GLU A 66 1.86 36.62 14.71
C GLU A 66 0.87 35.45 14.79
N ALA A 67 0.91 34.54 13.81
CA ALA A 67 0.26 33.23 13.89
C ALA A 67 1.27 32.19 14.40
N PRO A 68 0.87 31.27 15.29
CA PRO A 68 1.75 30.29 15.90
C PRO A 68 2.36 29.36 14.84
N SER A 69 3.68 29.15 14.95
CA SER A 69 4.46 28.25 14.12
C SER A 69 3.84 26.86 14.10
N THR A 70 3.11 26.54 13.04
CA THR A 70 2.85 25.16 12.68
C THR A 70 4.18 24.57 12.23
N LEU A 71 4.58 23.47 12.86
CA LEU A 71 5.72 22.66 12.48
C LEU A 71 5.68 22.46 10.97
N SER A 72 6.55 23.21 10.29
CA SER A 72 6.81 23.02 8.87
C SER A 72 7.22 21.57 8.69
N SER A 73 6.46 20.89 7.86
CA SER A 73 6.80 19.58 7.31
C SER A 73 8.22 19.63 6.77
N SER A 74 9.15 19.04 7.51
CA SER A 74 10.50 18.72 7.07
C SER A 74 10.42 17.64 5.99
N GLY A 75 10.00 18.05 4.80
CA GLY A 75 10.11 17.29 3.58
C GLY A 75 11.58 17.20 3.18
N THR A 76 12.15 16.01 3.35
CA THR A 76 13.20 15.45 2.49
C THR A 76 14.47 16.30 2.35
N GLY A 77 15.06 16.65 3.49
CA GLY A 77 16.52 16.54 3.59
C GLY A 77 16.84 15.07 3.78
N ALA A 78 16.92 14.29 2.69
CA ALA A 78 17.67 13.05 2.73
C ALA A 78 19.08 13.47 3.11
N ASN A 79 19.44 13.36 4.39
CA ASN A 79 20.78 13.61 4.90
C ASN A 79 21.74 12.96 3.91
N ASP A 80 22.44 13.77 3.13
CA ASP A 80 23.45 13.29 2.22
C ASP A 80 24.57 12.81 3.14
N SER A 81 24.49 11.52 3.48
CA SER A 81 25.25 10.88 4.55
C SER A 81 26.73 10.78 4.19
N LEU A 82 27.06 11.17 2.95
CA LEU A 82 28.40 11.25 2.36
C LEU A 82 28.88 12.70 2.18
N SER A 83 28.14 13.72 2.65
CA SER A 83 28.52 15.14 2.49
C SER A 83 29.82 15.52 3.20
N GLY A 84 30.26 14.71 4.15
CA GLY A 84 31.55 14.85 4.84
C GLY A 84 32.75 14.22 4.12
N PHE A 85 32.59 13.72 2.89
CA PHE A 85 33.69 13.05 2.19
C PHE A 85 34.79 14.03 1.75
N GLY A 86 35.99 13.85 2.30
CA GLY A 86 37.20 14.58 1.91
C GLY A 86 37.82 14.13 0.58
N PRO A 87 38.81 14.89 0.05
CA PRO A 87 39.63 14.48 -1.08
C PRO A 87 40.54 13.28 -0.72
N SER A 88 41.17 12.65 -1.74
CA SER A 88 42.15 11.57 -1.49
C SER A 88 43.28 12.09 -0.61
N SER A 89 43.57 11.38 0.48
CA SER A 89 44.74 11.61 1.33
C SER A 89 46.06 11.21 0.65
N GLY A 90 45.98 10.59 -0.54
CA GLY A 90 47.14 10.03 -1.26
C GLY A 90 47.62 8.69 -0.72
N THR A 91 47.00 8.15 0.35
CA THR A 91 47.29 6.81 0.85
C THR A 91 46.61 5.74 0.00
N MET A 92 47.08 4.50 0.10
CA MET A 92 46.42 3.34 -0.51
C MET A 92 44.99 3.15 0.01
N VAL A 93 44.76 3.47 1.30
CA VAL A 93 43.44 3.37 1.93
C VAL A 93 42.51 4.46 1.42
N GLY A 94 43.00 5.70 1.27
CA GLY A 94 42.23 6.80 0.70
C GLY A 94 41.79 6.52 -0.75
N ASN A 95 42.68 5.95 -1.57
CA ASN A 95 42.31 5.53 -2.93
C ASN A 95 41.23 4.43 -2.91
N ARG A 96 41.35 3.47 -1.99
CA ARG A 96 40.32 2.43 -1.82
C ARG A 96 38.98 3.00 -1.31
N ALA A 97 39.01 3.97 -0.40
CA ALA A 97 37.83 4.64 0.09
C ALA A 97 37.10 5.41 -1.04
N LEU A 98 37.83 6.00 -1.99
CA LEU A 98 37.23 6.64 -3.16
C LEU A 98 36.54 5.64 -4.11
N GLU A 99 37.14 4.47 -4.34
CA GLU A 99 36.51 3.40 -5.13
C GLU A 99 35.23 2.90 -4.44
N LEU A 100 35.30 2.64 -3.13
CA LEU A 100 34.16 2.20 -2.35
C LEU A 100 33.05 3.24 -2.33
N ARG A 101 33.38 4.53 -2.28
CA ARG A 101 32.41 5.62 -2.38
C ARG A 101 31.65 5.59 -3.71
N ASP A 102 32.33 5.40 -4.83
CA ASP A 102 31.66 5.32 -6.14
C ASP A 102 30.70 4.13 -6.18
N GLU A 103 31.13 2.97 -5.66
CA GLU A 103 30.28 1.78 -5.56
C GLU A 103 29.07 2.02 -4.63
N VAL A 104 29.24 2.70 -3.49
CA VAL A 104 28.13 3.07 -2.59
C VAL A 104 27.15 4.00 -3.27
N LEU A 105 27.63 5.00 -4.03
CA LEU A 105 26.76 5.91 -4.77
C LEU A 105 25.95 5.19 -5.85
N ARG A 106 26.58 4.24 -6.56
CA ARG A 106 25.90 3.39 -7.54
C ARG A 106 24.84 2.51 -6.89
N LEU A 107 25.20 1.81 -5.82
CA LEU A 107 24.28 0.97 -5.05
C LEU A 107 23.11 1.81 -4.50
N ARG A 108 23.38 2.97 -3.89
CA ARG A 108 22.36 3.90 -3.41
C ARG A 108 21.41 4.31 -4.53
N SER A 109 21.92 4.59 -5.71
CA SER A 109 21.10 4.91 -6.88
C SER A 109 20.22 3.72 -7.28
N SER A 110 20.81 2.52 -7.37
CA SER A 110 20.08 1.27 -7.67
C SER A 110 18.95 1.00 -6.67
N VAL A 111 19.23 1.11 -5.36
CA VAL A 111 18.24 0.90 -4.30
C VAL A 111 17.09 1.91 -4.40
N ASN A 112 17.38 3.19 -4.67
CA ASN A 112 16.34 4.20 -4.83
C ASN A 112 15.50 3.97 -6.10
N LEU A 113 16.13 3.54 -7.20
CA LEU A 113 15.43 3.17 -8.43
C LEU A 113 14.50 1.98 -8.17
N ASN A 114 15.01 0.91 -7.56
CA ASN A 114 14.24 -0.29 -7.21
C ASN A 114 13.07 0.04 -6.27
N ALA A 115 13.28 0.91 -5.28
CA ALA A 115 12.21 1.38 -4.39
C ALA A 115 11.15 2.20 -5.14
N SER A 116 11.56 3.07 -6.07
CA SER A 116 10.63 3.85 -6.89
C SER A 116 9.83 2.96 -7.86
N GLU A 117 10.48 1.96 -8.46
CA GLU A 117 9.85 0.98 -9.33
C GLU A 117 8.82 0.16 -8.55
N PHE A 118 9.16 -0.31 -7.35
CA PHE A 118 8.21 -0.99 -6.48
C PHE A 118 6.94 -0.18 -6.24
N MET A 119 7.07 1.11 -5.92
CA MET A 119 5.93 2.00 -5.69
C MET A 119 5.04 2.14 -6.92
N VAL A 120 5.65 2.26 -8.11
CA VAL A 120 4.93 2.32 -9.39
C VAL A 120 4.22 1.00 -9.69
N LEU A 121 4.87 -0.15 -9.50
CA LEU A 121 4.29 -1.47 -9.73
C LEU A 121 3.08 -1.71 -8.84
N ARG A 122 3.18 -1.31 -7.57
CA ARG A 122 2.07 -1.38 -6.62
C ARG A 122 0.89 -0.50 -7.04
N ALA A 123 1.17 0.74 -7.47
CA ALA A 123 0.13 1.65 -7.95
C ALA A 123 -0.57 1.11 -9.21
N ASN A 124 0.19 0.55 -10.16
CA ASN A 124 -0.36 -0.05 -11.38
C ASN A 124 -1.22 -1.29 -11.08
N GLY A 125 -0.75 -2.15 -10.16
CA GLY A 125 -1.52 -3.31 -9.70
C GLY A 125 -2.83 -2.91 -9.04
N ALA A 126 -2.81 -1.89 -8.17
CA ALA A 126 -4.01 -1.36 -7.52
C ALA A 126 -4.98 -0.72 -8.53
N ALA A 127 -4.47 0.06 -9.49
CA ALA A 127 -5.30 0.66 -10.54
C ALA A 127 -5.96 -0.40 -11.42
N GLY A 128 -5.23 -1.44 -11.82
CA GLY A 128 -5.77 -2.59 -12.56
C GLY A 128 -6.88 -3.30 -11.80
N ALA A 129 -6.68 -3.56 -10.50
CA ALA A 129 -7.70 -4.18 -9.65
C ALA A 129 -8.98 -3.32 -9.53
N VAL A 130 -8.85 -2.00 -9.39
CA VAL A 130 -10.02 -1.09 -9.34
C VAL A 130 -10.82 -1.12 -10.65
N GLN A 131 -10.14 -1.07 -11.80
CA GLN A 131 -10.80 -1.15 -13.12
C GLN A 131 -11.48 -2.51 -13.34
N TYR A 132 -10.83 -3.59 -12.89
CA TYR A 132 -11.41 -4.91 -12.91
C TYR A 132 -12.72 -4.96 -12.12
N HIS A 133 -12.71 -4.53 -10.85
CA HIS A 133 -13.90 -4.60 -10.00
C HIS A 133 -15.04 -3.69 -10.46
N SER A 134 -14.73 -2.51 -11.03
CA SER A 134 -15.77 -1.63 -11.59
C SER A 134 -16.48 -2.29 -12.78
N THR A 135 -15.71 -2.94 -13.65
CA THR A 135 -16.22 -3.65 -14.83
C THR A 135 -17.03 -4.88 -14.43
N VAL A 136 -16.52 -5.68 -13.48
CA VAL A 136 -17.24 -6.84 -12.93
C VAL A 136 -18.54 -6.42 -12.25
N ALA A 137 -18.54 -5.33 -11.48
CA ALA A 137 -19.76 -4.81 -10.85
C ALA A 137 -20.79 -4.39 -11.90
N ALA A 138 -20.37 -3.72 -12.98
CA ALA A 138 -21.25 -3.33 -14.08
C ALA A 138 -21.85 -4.55 -14.81
N ILE A 139 -21.05 -5.58 -15.09
CA ILE A 139 -21.51 -6.84 -15.69
C ILE A 139 -22.50 -7.54 -14.75
N THR A 140 -22.14 -7.66 -13.47
CA THR A 140 -22.94 -8.32 -12.43
C THR A 140 -24.30 -7.64 -12.29
N ALA A 141 -24.35 -6.31 -12.22
CA ALA A 141 -25.60 -5.55 -12.15
C ALA A 141 -26.50 -5.79 -13.36
N ARG A 142 -25.93 -5.92 -14.57
CA ARG A 142 -26.70 -6.25 -15.78
C ARG A 142 -27.22 -7.69 -15.77
N LEU A 143 -26.43 -8.63 -15.27
CA LEU A 143 -26.82 -10.05 -15.15
C LEU A 143 -27.92 -10.26 -14.10
N GLN A 144 -27.93 -9.47 -13.02
CA GLN A 144 -28.98 -9.50 -11.99
C GLN A 144 -30.35 -9.06 -12.54
N ASN A 145 -30.37 -8.09 -13.45
CA ASN A 145 -31.58 -7.64 -14.12
C ASN A 145 -32.05 -8.59 -15.25
N GLY A 146 -31.24 -9.60 -15.56
CA GLY A 146 -31.42 -10.48 -16.71
C GLY A 146 -30.98 -9.82 -18.01
N THR A 147 -30.32 -10.60 -18.85
CA THR A 147 -29.81 -10.16 -20.16
C THR A 147 -30.06 -11.27 -21.18
N THR A 148 -30.10 -10.90 -22.46
CA THR A 148 -30.16 -11.88 -23.54
C THR A 148 -28.95 -12.81 -23.47
N ARG A 149 -29.19 -14.10 -23.74
CA ARG A 149 -28.15 -15.13 -23.86
C ARG A 149 -27.05 -14.67 -24.82
N GLY A 150 -25.78 -14.70 -24.38
CA GLY A 150 -24.64 -14.39 -25.25
C GLY A 150 -24.55 -12.91 -25.66
N ASN A 151 -24.95 -11.98 -24.78
CA ASN A 151 -24.91 -10.55 -25.07
C ASN A 151 -23.48 -10.07 -25.43
N PRO A 152 -23.25 -9.55 -26.65
CA PRO A 152 -21.92 -9.14 -27.10
C PRO A 152 -21.37 -7.92 -26.36
N ILE A 153 -22.23 -7.11 -25.72
CA ILE A 153 -21.78 -5.97 -24.91
C ILE A 153 -21.12 -6.46 -23.62
N LEU A 154 -21.70 -7.48 -22.98
CA LEU A 154 -21.12 -8.08 -21.78
C LEU A 154 -19.86 -8.86 -22.08
N LEU A 155 -19.79 -9.51 -23.26
CA LEU A 155 -18.58 -10.17 -23.71
C LEU A 155 -17.41 -9.18 -23.85
N ARG A 156 -17.64 -8.03 -24.49
CA ARG A 156 -16.60 -6.98 -24.59
C ARG A 156 -16.19 -6.41 -23.22
N GLN A 157 -17.13 -6.24 -22.30
CA GLN A 157 -16.81 -5.80 -20.93
C GLN A 157 -16.01 -6.87 -20.17
N TRP A 158 -16.30 -8.15 -20.41
CA TRP A 158 -15.52 -9.25 -19.83
C TRP A 158 -14.10 -9.29 -20.39
N GLU A 159 -13.94 -9.07 -21.71
CA GLU A 159 -12.61 -8.93 -22.33
C GLU A 159 -11.83 -7.74 -21.75
N GLU A 160 -12.50 -6.62 -21.46
CA GLU A 160 -11.90 -5.46 -20.78
C GLU A 160 -11.47 -5.80 -19.35
N ALA A 161 -12.30 -6.53 -18.60
CA ALA A 161 -11.96 -7.04 -17.27
C ALA A 161 -10.75 -8.00 -17.32
N GLU A 162 -10.70 -8.91 -18.31
CA GLU A 162 -9.56 -9.78 -18.54
C GLU A 162 -8.28 -8.97 -18.84
N GLY A 163 -8.39 -7.92 -19.66
CA GLY A 163 -7.32 -6.97 -19.93
C GLY A 163 -6.76 -6.32 -18.66
N SER A 164 -7.63 -5.84 -17.77
CA SER A 164 -7.19 -5.27 -16.48
C SER A 164 -6.52 -6.29 -15.55
N LEU A 165 -6.92 -7.56 -15.59
CA LEU A 165 -6.27 -8.64 -14.84
C LEU A 165 -4.90 -9.03 -15.44
N ASN A 166 -4.75 -8.88 -16.76
CA ASN A 166 -3.47 -9.05 -17.44
C ASN A 166 -2.46 -7.94 -17.06
N GLU A 167 -2.91 -6.72 -16.81
CA GLU A 167 -2.06 -5.65 -16.23
C GLU A 167 -1.53 -6.02 -14.84
N VAL A 168 -2.39 -6.57 -13.98
CA VAL A 168 -1.97 -7.09 -12.66
C VAL A 168 -0.95 -8.23 -12.81
N THR A 169 -1.17 -9.13 -13.79
CA THR A 169 -0.22 -10.21 -14.10
C THR A 169 1.13 -9.66 -14.60
N SER A 170 1.12 -8.62 -15.44
CA SER A 170 2.32 -7.93 -15.91
C SER A 170 3.10 -7.28 -14.74
N SER A 171 2.38 -6.64 -13.81
CA SER A 171 2.96 -6.09 -12.59
C SER A 171 3.61 -7.17 -11.72
N LEU A 172 2.95 -8.32 -11.54
CA LEU A 172 3.50 -9.47 -10.81
C LEU A 172 4.81 -10.00 -11.44
N ASN A 173 4.87 -10.08 -12.77
CA ASN A 173 6.09 -10.51 -13.46
C ASN A 173 7.25 -9.51 -13.24
N ARG A 174 6.96 -8.21 -13.26
CA ARG A 174 7.95 -7.16 -12.94
C ARG A 174 8.37 -7.21 -11.48
N LEU A 175 7.48 -7.49 -10.54
CA LEU A 175 7.82 -7.70 -9.13
C LEU A 175 8.76 -8.90 -8.93
N ASN A 176 8.57 -9.99 -9.68
CA ASN A 176 9.50 -11.13 -9.64
C ASN A 176 10.90 -10.76 -10.18
N ALA A 177 10.96 -9.96 -11.24
CA ALA A 177 12.23 -9.43 -11.74
C ALA A 177 12.89 -8.50 -10.70
N LEU A 178 12.11 -7.61 -10.08
CA LEU A 178 12.57 -6.71 -9.02
C LEU A 178 13.09 -7.47 -7.80
N GLN A 179 12.44 -8.57 -7.39
CA GLN A 179 12.92 -9.43 -6.30
C GLN A 179 14.33 -9.98 -6.60
N THR A 180 14.60 -10.34 -7.86
CA THR A 180 15.90 -10.82 -8.30
C THR A 180 16.95 -9.70 -8.30
N ALA A 181 16.58 -8.50 -8.74
CA ALA A 181 17.46 -7.32 -8.70
C ALA A 181 17.82 -6.93 -7.25
N VAL A 182 16.83 -6.87 -6.35
CA VAL A 182 17.03 -6.57 -4.93
C VAL A 182 17.93 -7.61 -4.25
N ALA A 183 17.82 -8.89 -4.63
CA ALA A 183 18.71 -9.94 -4.13
C ALA A 183 20.17 -9.79 -4.60
N ALA A 184 20.37 -9.31 -5.84
CA ALA A 184 21.71 -8.99 -6.35
C ALA A 184 22.33 -7.80 -5.59
N ASP A 185 21.55 -6.73 -5.38
CA ASP A 185 21.98 -5.56 -4.61
C ASP A 185 22.29 -5.90 -3.14
N ALA A 186 21.54 -6.81 -2.52
CA ALA A 186 21.81 -7.29 -1.16
C ALA A 186 23.14 -8.06 -1.05
N SER A 187 23.46 -8.84 -2.08
CA SER A 187 24.74 -9.56 -2.16
C SER A 187 25.91 -8.58 -2.34
N LEU A 188 25.74 -7.56 -3.19
CA LEU A 188 26.71 -6.48 -3.36
C LEU A 188 26.92 -5.69 -2.05
N SER A 189 25.85 -5.34 -1.36
CA SER A 189 25.91 -4.62 -0.06
C SER A 189 26.70 -5.40 0.99
N SER A 190 26.52 -6.72 1.06
CA SER A 190 27.26 -7.58 1.98
C SER A 190 28.76 -7.62 1.64
N TYR A 191 29.10 -7.73 0.35
CA TYR A 191 30.48 -7.65 -0.12
C TYR A 191 31.12 -6.29 0.20
N MET A 192 30.38 -5.20 0.03
CA MET A 192 30.88 -3.86 0.32
C MET A 192 31.14 -3.63 1.81
N LEU A 193 30.27 -4.15 2.68
CA LEU A 193 30.48 -4.08 4.13
C LEU A 193 31.78 -4.81 4.52
N GLU A 194 31.99 -6.01 3.97
CA GLU A 194 33.23 -6.78 4.16
C GLU A 194 34.43 -6.02 3.59
N SER A 195 34.31 -5.42 2.40
CA SER A 195 35.39 -4.65 1.79
C SER A 195 35.73 -3.38 2.56
N VAL A 196 34.75 -2.72 3.19
CA VAL A 196 34.98 -1.57 4.07
C VAL A 196 35.68 -2.03 5.35
N GLN A 197 35.26 -3.15 5.94
CA GLN A 197 35.92 -3.76 7.10
C GLN A 197 37.38 -4.15 6.81
N ALA A 198 37.64 -4.75 5.66
CA ALA A 198 38.99 -5.06 5.21
C ALA A 198 39.86 -3.80 5.01
N GLY A 199 39.25 -2.68 4.60
CA GLY A 199 39.91 -1.38 4.49
C GLY A 199 40.51 -0.89 5.81
N PHE A 200 39.84 -1.15 6.95
CA PHE A 200 40.35 -0.79 8.29
C PHE A 200 41.55 -1.62 8.74
N LEU A 201 41.78 -2.79 8.14
CA LEU A 201 42.90 -3.67 8.50
C LEU A 201 44.20 -3.31 7.75
N LEU A 202 44.11 -2.44 6.74
CA LEU A 202 45.26 -2.07 5.93
C LEU A 202 46.14 -1.03 6.65
N SER A 203 47.39 -1.38 6.89
CA SER A 203 48.37 -0.50 7.55
C SER A 203 48.76 0.68 6.65
N GLY A 204 48.94 1.87 7.25
CA GLY A 204 49.38 3.09 6.54
C GLY A 204 48.27 4.09 6.21
N ALA A 205 47.10 3.95 6.83
CA ALA A 205 46.01 4.93 6.76
C ALA A 205 46.31 6.21 7.55
N VAL A 206 45.77 7.34 7.09
CA VAL A 206 45.70 8.59 7.86
C VAL A 206 44.35 8.63 8.61
N ASP A 207 44.24 9.42 9.70
CA ASP A 207 43.00 9.57 10.47
C ASP A 207 41.79 9.96 9.59
N GLU A 208 42.03 10.83 8.61
CA GLU A 208 41.04 11.24 7.60
C GLU A 208 40.47 10.03 6.81
N ASP A 209 41.30 9.06 6.45
CA ASP A 209 40.85 7.85 5.73
C ASP A 209 39.96 6.97 6.62
N HIS A 210 40.31 6.86 7.91
CA HIS A 210 39.50 6.12 8.86
C HIS A 210 38.12 6.75 9.06
N ASP A 211 38.04 8.08 9.08
CA ASP A 211 36.75 8.78 9.19
C ASP A 211 35.91 8.60 7.93
N GLN A 212 36.52 8.64 6.74
CA GLN A 212 35.86 8.31 5.47
C GLN A 212 35.32 6.88 5.45
N LEU A 213 36.11 5.89 5.90
CA LEU A 213 35.66 4.50 5.99
C LEU A 213 34.53 4.30 7.01
N LYS A 214 34.50 5.07 8.12
CA LYS A 214 33.38 5.02 9.08
C LYS A 214 32.09 5.49 8.43
N LEU A 215 32.14 6.62 7.70
CA LEU A 215 30.98 7.13 6.96
C LEU A 215 30.45 6.10 5.95
N LEU A 216 31.34 5.44 5.20
CA LEU A 216 30.93 4.39 4.25
C LEU A 216 30.32 3.18 4.95
N ARG A 217 30.91 2.73 6.06
CA ARG A 217 30.37 1.61 6.84
C ARG A 217 28.95 1.91 7.31
N ASP A 218 28.72 3.11 7.81
CA ASP A 218 27.43 3.51 8.36
C ASP A 218 26.38 3.62 7.24
N GLU A 219 26.74 4.18 6.08
CA GLU A 219 25.86 4.22 4.89
C GLU A 219 25.57 2.83 4.32
N VAL A 220 26.58 1.95 4.20
CA VAL A 220 26.37 0.56 3.73
C VAL A 220 25.48 -0.21 4.71
N SER A 221 25.67 -0.04 6.02
CA SER A 221 24.83 -0.67 7.04
C SER A 221 23.38 -0.21 6.94
N ARG A 222 23.15 1.08 6.65
CA ARG A 222 21.82 1.62 6.37
C ARG A 222 21.21 1.03 5.11
N LEU A 223 21.98 0.91 4.02
CA LEU A 223 21.53 0.31 2.77
C LEU A 223 21.15 -1.17 2.93
N VAL A 224 21.88 -1.93 3.77
CA VAL A 224 21.54 -3.33 4.10
C VAL A 224 20.15 -3.42 4.74
N VAL A 225 19.85 -2.57 5.72
CA VAL A 225 18.53 -2.56 6.37
C VAL A 225 17.44 -2.13 5.38
N GLN A 226 17.71 -1.15 4.52
CA GLN A 226 16.77 -0.70 3.50
C GLN A 226 16.46 -1.81 2.48
N LEU A 227 17.47 -2.58 2.07
CA LEU A 227 17.30 -3.72 1.15
C LEU A 227 16.53 -4.88 1.80
N ASP A 228 16.75 -5.17 3.09
CA ASP A 228 15.96 -6.18 3.81
C ASP A 228 14.48 -5.77 3.88
N TYR A 229 14.21 -4.51 4.24
CA TYR A 229 12.85 -3.98 4.25
C TYR A 229 12.19 -4.05 2.86
N LEU A 230 12.88 -3.60 1.82
CA LEU A 230 12.37 -3.65 0.44
C LEU A 230 12.12 -5.09 -0.01
N ARG A 231 13.04 -6.01 0.27
CA ARG A 231 12.89 -7.44 -0.06
C ARG A 231 11.65 -8.04 0.62
N ASN A 232 11.46 -7.77 1.90
CA ASN A 232 10.29 -8.25 2.64
C ASN A 232 8.98 -7.66 2.08
N GLN A 233 9.00 -6.37 1.73
CA GLN A 233 7.84 -5.70 1.14
C GLN A 233 7.48 -6.25 -0.25
N VAL A 234 8.47 -6.52 -1.10
CA VAL A 234 8.27 -7.15 -2.42
C VAL A 234 7.73 -8.57 -2.27
N ALA A 235 8.28 -9.37 -1.35
CA ALA A 235 7.85 -10.75 -1.13
C ALA A 235 6.39 -10.83 -0.63
N ASP A 236 5.99 -10.00 0.33
CA ASP A 236 4.62 -9.94 0.83
C ASP A 236 3.63 -9.54 -0.30
N ASP A 237 3.99 -8.56 -1.12
CA ASP A 237 3.13 -8.10 -2.22
C ASP A 237 2.98 -9.18 -3.32
N ILE A 238 4.06 -9.89 -3.69
CA ILE A 238 4.00 -11.03 -4.61
C ILE A 238 3.06 -12.12 -4.10
N GLN A 239 3.13 -12.47 -2.81
CA GLN A 239 2.25 -13.47 -2.20
C GLN A 239 0.79 -13.03 -2.24
N ARG A 240 0.51 -11.77 -1.88
CA ARG A 240 -0.85 -11.19 -1.91
C ARG A 240 -1.41 -11.18 -3.34
N GLN A 241 -0.65 -10.70 -4.31
CA GLN A 241 -1.08 -10.62 -5.70
C GLN A 241 -1.31 -12.01 -6.32
N THR A 242 -0.49 -13.00 -5.99
CA THR A 242 -0.66 -14.38 -6.49
C THR A 242 -1.96 -15.00 -5.97
N ALA A 243 -2.29 -14.79 -4.69
CA ALA A 243 -3.54 -15.23 -4.10
C ALA A 243 -4.76 -14.53 -4.72
N TYR A 244 -4.66 -13.22 -4.93
CA TYR A 244 -5.68 -12.41 -5.60
C TYR A 244 -5.95 -12.91 -7.02
N LEU A 245 -4.92 -13.05 -7.86
CA LEU A 245 -5.07 -13.50 -9.26
C LEU A 245 -5.72 -14.89 -9.37
N THR A 246 -5.37 -15.81 -8.48
CA THR A 246 -5.96 -17.17 -8.49
C THR A 246 -7.46 -17.11 -8.23
N THR A 247 -7.87 -16.28 -7.27
CA THR A 247 -9.28 -16.07 -6.92
C THR A 247 -10.03 -15.39 -8.07
N GLU A 248 -9.49 -14.30 -8.61
CA GLU A 248 -10.17 -13.54 -9.65
C GLU A 248 -10.24 -14.25 -11.00
N ARG A 249 -9.26 -15.07 -11.37
CA ARG A 249 -9.36 -15.91 -12.57
C ARG A 249 -10.53 -16.89 -12.47
N THR A 250 -10.72 -17.48 -11.30
CA THR A 250 -11.85 -18.39 -11.05
C THR A 250 -13.17 -17.62 -11.11
N ASN A 251 -13.22 -16.41 -10.57
CA ASN A 251 -14.37 -15.52 -10.63
C ASN A 251 -14.73 -15.13 -12.08
N LEU A 252 -13.74 -14.72 -12.89
CA LEU A 252 -13.94 -14.39 -14.30
C LEU A 252 -14.46 -15.57 -15.12
N GLN A 253 -14.02 -16.80 -14.84
CA GLN A 253 -14.53 -18.00 -15.50
C GLN A 253 -16.01 -18.23 -15.17
N ALA A 254 -16.40 -18.05 -13.91
CA ALA A 254 -17.81 -18.13 -13.50
C ALA A 254 -18.64 -17.03 -14.18
N LEU A 255 -18.11 -15.81 -14.27
CA LEU A 255 -18.76 -14.69 -14.95
C LEU A 255 -18.97 -14.95 -16.44
N ALA A 256 -17.97 -15.52 -17.13
CA ALA A 256 -18.08 -15.90 -18.55
C ALA A 256 -19.23 -16.89 -18.80
N PHE A 257 -19.41 -17.86 -17.90
CA PHE A 257 -20.52 -18.80 -17.97
C PHE A 257 -21.88 -18.12 -17.74
N ALA A 258 -21.97 -17.22 -16.76
CA ALA A 258 -23.18 -16.44 -16.49
C ALA A 258 -23.58 -15.54 -17.68
N ILE A 259 -22.61 -14.88 -18.31
CA ILE A 259 -22.84 -14.07 -19.52
C ILE A 259 -23.37 -14.93 -20.66
N THR A 260 -22.79 -16.12 -20.85
CA THR A 260 -23.24 -17.05 -21.89
C THR A 260 -24.69 -17.47 -21.66
N ARG A 261 -25.12 -17.67 -20.41
CA ARG A 261 -26.50 -18.05 -20.07
C ARG A 261 -27.48 -16.87 -20.09
N GLY A 262 -27.00 -15.65 -19.86
CA GLY A 262 -27.81 -14.43 -19.77
C GLY A 262 -28.41 -14.16 -18.38
N GLU A 263 -27.97 -14.91 -17.37
CA GLU A 263 -28.48 -14.80 -16.00
C GLU A 263 -27.35 -15.09 -15.02
N LEU A 264 -27.33 -14.37 -13.90
CA LEU A 264 -26.41 -14.66 -12.80
C LEU A 264 -26.79 -16.01 -12.19
N LEU A 265 -25.85 -16.95 -12.05
CA LEU A 265 -26.13 -18.18 -11.29
C LEU A 265 -26.40 -17.80 -9.83
N GLY A 266 -27.67 -17.89 -9.42
CA GLY A 266 -28.09 -17.59 -8.05
C GLY A 266 -27.41 -18.54 -7.05
N ASN A 267 -26.68 -17.96 -6.09
CA ASN A 267 -26.30 -18.50 -4.78
C ASN A 267 -25.71 -19.93 -4.71
N SER A 268 -25.35 -20.52 -5.84
CA SER A 268 -24.79 -21.85 -6.00
C SER A 268 -23.82 -21.70 -7.18
N ILE A 269 -22.52 -21.96 -7.07
CA ILE A 269 -21.88 -23.16 -6.56
C ILE A 269 -20.46 -22.76 -6.16
N GLY A 270 -20.09 -23.08 -4.92
CA GLY A 270 -18.75 -23.55 -4.54
C GLY A 270 -17.52 -22.88 -5.15
N ASN A 271 -17.21 -21.64 -4.74
CA ASN A 271 -15.89 -21.30 -4.20
C ASN A 271 -15.99 -19.89 -3.57
N ARG A 272 -16.31 -19.80 -2.28
CA ARG A 272 -16.08 -18.57 -1.51
C ARG A 272 -14.72 -18.68 -0.79
N PRO A 273 -13.59 -18.28 -1.38
CA PRO A 273 -12.49 -17.81 -0.59
C PRO A 273 -12.67 -16.32 -0.31
N VAL A 274 -12.68 -16.02 0.99
CA VAL A 274 -12.12 -14.85 1.66
C VAL A 274 -12.68 -13.48 1.26
N ILE A 275 -13.27 -12.84 2.27
CA ILE A 275 -13.40 -11.39 2.39
C ILE A 275 -12.00 -10.78 2.21
N VAL A 276 -11.68 -10.31 1.00
CA VAL A 276 -10.58 -9.37 0.79
C VAL A 276 -11.17 -8.01 1.10
N ASN A 277 -10.77 -7.44 2.23
CA ASN A 277 -11.03 -6.05 2.59
C ASN A 277 -10.35 -5.15 1.54
N PRO A 278 -11.06 -4.45 0.63
CA PRO A 278 -10.41 -3.45 -0.19
C PRO A 278 -9.98 -2.31 0.75
N SER A 279 -8.69 -2.01 0.81
CA SER A 279 -8.22 -0.81 1.48
C SER A 279 -9.03 0.40 0.97
N PRO A 280 -9.70 1.19 1.83
CA PRO A 280 -10.51 2.30 1.35
C PRO A 280 -9.60 3.33 0.67
N VAL A 281 -9.91 3.63 -0.59
CA VAL A 281 -9.39 4.80 -1.29
C VAL A 281 -9.90 6.03 -0.54
N MET A 282 -8.98 6.80 0.05
CA MET A 282 -9.26 8.04 0.73
C MET A 282 -9.84 9.04 -0.29
N MET A 283 -11.17 9.23 -0.30
CA MET A 283 -11.83 10.27 -1.09
C MET A 283 -11.46 11.64 -0.52
N LEU A 284 -10.79 12.46 -1.34
CA LEU A 284 -10.52 13.87 -1.04
C LEU A 284 -11.85 14.66 -1.03
N PRO A 285 -12.15 15.47 0.00
CA PRO A 285 -13.34 16.31 -0.01
C PRO A 285 -13.20 17.43 -1.06
N GLN A 286 -14.16 17.50 -1.98
CA GLN A 286 -14.31 18.65 -2.89
C GLN A 286 -14.77 19.87 -2.10
N ALA A 287 -13.98 20.93 -2.11
CA ALA A 287 -14.36 22.22 -1.57
C ALA A 287 -15.38 22.90 -2.49
N THR A 288 -16.65 22.90 -2.09
CA THR A 288 -17.67 23.80 -2.65
C THR A 288 -17.46 25.21 -2.10
N ASN A 289 -16.98 26.12 -2.94
CA ASN A 289 -17.00 27.56 -2.71
C ASN A 289 -18.45 28.06 -2.66
N GLN A 290 -18.87 28.62 -1.51
CA GLN A 290 -20.13 29.36 -1.37
C GLN A 290 -19.80 30.73 -0.79
N GLN A 291 -19.75 31.73 -1.66
CA GLN A 291 -19.48 33.12 -1.35
C GLN A 291 -20.80 33.89 -1.29
N GLY A 292 -21.06 34.54 -0.14
CA GLY A 292 -21.84 35.79 -0.07
C GLY A 292 -23.25 35.71 0.54
N GLY A 293 -23.50 36.56 1.55
CA GLY A 293 -24.84 37.12 1.81
C GLY A 293 -25.29 37.12 3.27
N MET A 294 -24.91 38.15 4.03
CA MET A 294 -25.58 38.52 5.29
C MET A 294 -27.01 39.04 5.01
N ARG A 295 -27.96 38.84 5.95
CA ARG A 295 -28.71 39.89 6.68
C ARG A 295 -29.99 39.40 7.40
N SER A 296 -30.05 39.73 8.70
CA SER A 296 -31.17 40.23 9.54
C SER A 296 -32.50 39.47 9.72
N SER A 297 -32.72 39.06 10.98
CA SER A 297 -33.84 39.40 11.90
C SER A 297 -35.29 39.50 11.38
N TYR A 298 -36.22 38.74 12.00
CA TYR A 298 -37.44 39.18 12.72
C TYR A 298 -38.36 37.96 13.00
N ALA A 299 -38.85 37.82 14.23
CA ALA A 299 -39.96 36.93 14.65
C ALA A 299 -41.33 37.57 14.30
N PRO A 300 -42.54 37.03 14.61
CA PRO A 300 -42.92 35.80 15.34
C PRO A 300 -44.08 34.98 14.70
N SER A 301 -44.51 33.95 15.43
CA SER A 301 -45.63 32.99 15.21
C SER A 301 -47.01 33.59 14.87
N PRO A 302 -47.95 32.75 14.41
CA PRO A 302 -49.26 32.72 15.09
C PRO A 302 -49.77 31.32 15.46
N SER A 303 -50.51 31.30 16.57
CA SER A 303 -51.29 30.22 17.17
C SER A 303 -52.70 30.08 16.60
N ALA A 304 -53.29 28.89 16.85
CA ALA A 304 -54.72 28.57 17.04
C ALA A 304 -55.61 28.47 15.78
N ALA A 305 -56.61 27.58 15.62
CA ALA A 305 -57.12 26.36 16.28
C ALA A 305 -58.27 25.82 15.35
N PRO A 306 -59.30 25.04 15.77
CA PRO A 306 -59.49 23.63 15.38
C PRO A 306 -60.77 23.34 14.56
N ILE A 307 -60.84 22.17 13.90
CA ILE A 307 -62.12 21.49 13.57
C ILE A 307 -61.96 19.96 13.68
N SER A 308 -62.87 19.33 14.45
CA SER A 308 -63.11 17.88 14.55
C SER A 308 -64.34 17.49 13.69
N PRO A 309 -64.87 16.23 13.76
CA PRO A 309 -64.40 15.02 13.10
C PRO A 309 -65.47 14.42 12.15
N VAL A 310 -65.08 13.52 11.23
CA VAL A 310 -66.03 12.55 10.66
C VAL A 310 -65.45 11.15 10.69
N THR A 311 -66.28 10.27 11.23
CA THR A 311 -66.14 8.85 11.51
C THR A 311 -66.33 8.00 10.26
N SER A 312 -65.60 6.87 10.21
CA SER A 312 -65.82 5.60 9.46
C SER A 312 -64.42 5.11 9.04
N GLY A 313 -63.84 4.04 9.56
CA GLY A 313 -64.45 2.73 9.81
C GLY A 313 -63.86 1.74 8.81
N ARG A 314 -62.61 1.28 9.02
CA ARG A 314 -62.12 0.01 8.46
C ARG A 314 -60.91 -0.50 9.23
N VAL A 315 -61.03 -1.76 9.65
CA VAL A 315 -60.13 -2.52 10.54
C VAL A 315 -59.04 -3.21 9.71
N GLY A 316 -57.79 -3.10 10.15
CA GLY A 316 -56.64 -3.87 9.68
C GLY A 316 -55.55 -3.88 10.78
N PRO A 317 -54.85 -5.02 11.02
CA PRO A 317 -54.10 -5.25 12.25
C PRO A 317 -52.80 -4.43 12.33
N ALA A 318 -52.49 -3.94 13.54
CA ALA A 318 -51.27 -3.22 13.86
C ALA A 318 -50.05 -4.16 13.97
N PRO A 319 -48.82 -3.68 13.66
CA PRO A 319 -47.59 -4.42 13.91
C PRO A 319 -47.28 -4.49 15.42
N MET A 320 -47.04 -5.70 15.91
CA MET A 320 -46.60 -5.98 17.29
C MET A 320 -45.14 -5.58 17.51
N SER A 321 -44.86 -4.97 18.66
CA SER A 321 -43.55 -4.55 19.16
C SER A 321 -42.68 -5.76 19.56
N PRO A 322 -41.39 -5.86 19.20
CA PRO A 322 -40.52 -7.02 19.52
C PRO A 322 -40.07 -7.23 20.97
N ARG A 323 -40.86 -6.89 21.99
CA ARG A 323 -40.46 -7.04 23.39
C ARG A 323 -41.50 -7.77 24.22
N GLU A 324 -41.83 -8.98 23.84
CA GLU A 324 -42.50 -9.96 24.69
C GLU A 324 -42.58 -11.26 23.89
N PHE A 325 -41.60 -12.14 24.07
CA PHE A 325 -41.73 -13.61 24.06
C PHE A 325 -40.32 -14.19 24.26
N MET A 326 -39.85 -14.05 25.50
CA MET A 326 -38.77 -14.85 26.05
C MET A 326 -39.39 -15.58 27.22
N GLU A 327 -39.81 -16.83 26.99
CA GLU A 327 -39.89 -17.94 27.93
C GLU A 327 -40.64 -19.10 27.24
N GLU A 328 -39.90 -20.12 26.80
CA GLU A 328 -39.99 -21.49 27.35
C GLU A 328 -39.44 -22.55 26.36
N GLN A 329 -38.28 -23.08 26.77
CA GLN A 329 -37.64 -24.37 26.52
C GLN A 329 -38.12 -25.31 25.38
N GLY A 330 -37.18 -25.65 24.50
CA GLY A 330 -37.18 -26.84 23.63
C GLY A 330 -35.90 -26.91 22.80
N THR A 331 -34.92 -27.70 23.25
CA THR A 331 -33.58 -27.89 22.67
C THR A 331 -33.57 -28.30 21.19
N PRO A 332 -32.80 -27.64 20.30
CA PRO A 332 -32.41 -28.23 19.01
C PRO A 332 -31.17 -29.15 19.16
N PRO A 333 -31.02 -30.16 18.28
CA PRO A 333 -30.06 -31.24 18.45
C PRO A 333 -28.61 -30.79 18.20
N GLN A 334 -27.72 -31.23 19.10
CA GLN A 334 -26.26 -31.26 18.91
C GLN A 334 -25.84 -32.57 18.23
N ASN A 335 -25.05 -32.46 17.14
CA ASN A 335 -24.01 -33.41 16.69
C ASN A 335 -23.46 -32.94 15.32
N MET A 336 -22.16 -32.81 15.02
CA MET A 336 -20.91 -33.05 15.74
C MET A 336 -19.85 -32.09 15.16
N SER A 337 -19.28 -31.28 16.03
CA SER A 337 -18.06 -30.52 15.79
C SER A 337 -16.86 -31.40 16.17
N GLY A 338 -15.97 -31.66 15.23
CA GLY A 338 -14.53 -31.78 15.48
C GLY A 338 -13.90 -30.74 14.56
N ASP A 339 -13.33 -29.64 15.00
CA ASP A 339 -12.45 -29.42 16.16
C ASP A 339 -12.97 -28.20 16.94
N ALA A 340 -13.43 -28.43 18.17
CA ALA A 340 -13.81 -27.33 19.05
C ALA A 340 -12.54 -26.57 19.45
N ALA A 341 -12.48 -25.29 19.08
CA ALA A 341 -11.57 -24.33 19.68
C ALA A 341 -11.62 -24.51 21.21
N VAL A 342 -10.55 -25.08 21.76
CA VAL A 342 -10.36 -25.24 23.20
C VAL A 342 -10.43 -23.84 23.80
N ALA A 343 -11.48 -23.56 24.58
CA ALA A 343 -11.62 -22.30 25.29
C ALA A 343 -10.40 -22.12 26.21
N PRO A 344 -9.54 -21.13 25.97
CA PRO A 344 -8.25 -21.09 26.63
C PRO A 344 -8.28 -20.11 27.82
N THR A 345 -9.28 -20.26 28.70
CA THR A 345 -9.51 -19.34 29.84
C THR A 345 -9.14 -19.95 31.20
N THR A 346 -8.54 -21.14 31.26
CA THR A 346 -8.22 -21.84 32.52
C THR A 346 -6.83 -21.52 33.07
N GLY A 347 -6.43 -20.25 33.08
CA GLY A 347 -5.10 -19.84 33.55
C GLY A 347 -5.09 -18.50 34.28
N ARG A 348 -4.00 -18.19 34.98
CA ARG A 348 -3.81 -16.88 35.61
C ARG A 348 -3.33 -15.89 34.54
N LEU A 349 -4.01 -14.75 34.39
CA LEU A 349 -3.56 -13.68 33.49
C LEU A 349 -2.20 -13.17 33.93
N LEU A 350 -1.23 -13.25 33.04
CA LEU A 350 0.15 -12.81 33.28
C LEU A 350 0.38 -11.42 32.67
N VAL A 351 -0.03 -11.22 31.43
CA VAL A 351 0.15 -9.95 30.69
C VAL A 351 -1.08 -9.66 29.84
N LEU A 352 -1.54 -8.40 29.91
CA LEU A 352 -2.54 -7.81 29.01
C LEU A 352 -1.84 -6.84 28.06
N ILE A 353 -1.90 -7.10 26.76
CA ILE A 353 -1.31 -6.22 25.74
C ILE A 353 -2.45 -5.58 24.96
N ARG A 354 -2.55 -4.24 25.09
CA ARG A 354 -3.55 -3.44 24.38
C ARG A 354 -2.94 -2.82 23.14
N TYR A 355 -3.48 -3.11 21.97
CA TYR A 355 -3.01 -2.53 20.70
C TYR A 355 -3.81 -1.28 20.35
N ASN A 356 -3.60 -0.22 21.13
CA ASN A 356 -4.21 1.10 20.90
C ASN A 356 -3.39 2.00 19.95
N GLN A 357 -2.18 1.58 19.58
CA GLN A 357 -1.25 2.28 18.69
C GLN A 357 -0.47 1.26 17.83
N PRO A 358 -0.04 1.62 16.60
CA PRO A 358 0.89 0.79 15.85
C PRO A 358 2.24 0.72 16.57
N ASN A 359 2.82 -0.48 16.68
CA ASN A 359 4.08 -0.77 17.41
C ASN A 359 4.01 -0.52 18.92
N VAL A 360 3.26 -1.36 19.65
CA VAL A 360 3.27 -1.35 21.12
C VAL A 360 4.56 -2.01 21.63
N ASP A 361 5.33 -1.32 22.47
CA ASP A 361 6.52 -1.87 23.14
C ASP A 361 6.17 -2.85 24.28
N TYR A 362 5.67 -4.04 23.95
CA TYR A 362 5.28 -5.06 24.93
C TYR A 362 6.41 -6.02 25.34
N GLU A 363 7.52 -6.05 24.61
CA GLU A 363 8.54 -7.11 24.71
C GLU A 363 9.29 -7.11 26.05
N GLN A 364 9.63 -5.93 26.58
CA GLN A 364 10.32 -5.82 27.87
C GLN A 364 9.47 -6.33 29.04
N GLN A 365 8.17 -6.01 29.01
CA GLN A 365 7.23 -6.41 30.07
C GLN A 365 6.89 -7.90 29.97
N LEU A 366 6.73 -8.41 28.74
CA LEU A 366 6.49 -9.82 28.48
C LEU A 366 7.67 -10.69 28.94
N SER A 367 8.90 -10.33 28.59
CA SER A 367 10.10 -11.09 28.95
C SER A 367 10.35 -11.13 30.46
N ALA A 368 10.18 -10.01 31.17
CA ALA A 368 10.29 -9.96 32.62
C ALA A 368 9.23 -10.84 33.32
N ALA A 369 8.00 -10.82 32.83
CA ALA A 369 6.92 -11.64 33.37
C ALA A 369 7.15 -13.14 33.12
N VAL A 370 7.55 -13.51 31.91
CA VAL A 370 7.82 -14.90 31.51
C VAL A 370 9.01 -15.48 32.27
N SER A 371 10.11 -14.74 32.38
CA SER A 371 11.30 -15.17 33.15
C SER A 371 10.99 -15.38 34.63
N THR A 372 10.17 -14.52 35.23
CA THR A 372 9.71 -14.67 36.63
C THR A 372 8.89 -15.95 36.83
N VAL A 373 8.05 -16.32 35.85
CA VAL A 373 7.27 -17.55 35.88
C VAL A 373 8.17 -18.77 35.71
N LEU A 374 9.07 -18.75 34.73
CA LEU A 374 10.00 -19.87 34.47
C LEU A 374 10.99 -20.09 35.63
N ALA A 375 11.37 -19.04 36.35
CA ALA A 375 12.19 -19.15 37.56
C ALA A 375 11.47 -19.89 38.70
N ARG A 376 10.13 -19.84 38.75
CA ARG A 376 9.32 -20.55 39.76
C ARG A 376 8.88 -21.93 39.30
N LYS A 377 8.55 -22.09 38.02
CA LYS A 377 8.06 -23.34 37.40
C LYS A 377 8.68 -23.48 36.01
N ALA A 378 9.71 -24.32 35.90
CA ALA A 378 10.45 -24.52 34.66
C ALA A 378 9.64 -25.22 33.55
N ASP A 379 8.58 -25.94 33.92
CA ASP A 379 7.63 -26.61 33.02
C ASP A 379 6.34 -25.81 32.77
N ALA A 380 6.29 -24.53 33.18
CA ALA A 380 5.12 -23.69 32.95
C ALA A 380 4.75 -23.66 31.47
N GLU A 381 3.46 -23.86 31.19
CA GLU A 381 2.94 -23.70 29.85
C GLU A 381 2.12 -22.41 29.77
N PHE A 382 1.95 -21.89 28.57
CA PHE A 382 1.36 -20.57 28.33
C PHE A 382 0.22 -20.68 27.33
N SER A 383 -0.75 -19.77 27.45
CA SER A 383 -1.85 -19.65 26.51
C SER A 383 -1.98 -18.21 26.05
N VAL A 384 -1.93 -17.99 24.75
CA VAL A 384 -2.03 -16.67 24.11
C VAL A 384 -3.40 -16.53 23.47
N ILE A 385 -4.20 -15.57 23.94
CA ILE A 385 -5.59 -15.40 23.53
C ILE A 385 -5.73 -14.08 22.80
N ALA A 386 -6.17 -14.15 21.54
CA ALA A 386 -6.61 -13.00 20.79
C ALA A 386 -8.01 -12.59 21.29
N VAL A 387 -8.13 -11.38 21.82
CA VAL A 387 -9.37 -10.84 22.39
C VAL A 387 -9.89 -9.71 21.53
N THR A 388 -11.16 -9.78 21.16
CA THR A 388 -11.85 -8.74 20.40
C THR A 388 -13.12 -8.24 21.09
N PRO A 389 -13.52 -6.98 20.85
CA PRO A 389 -14.78 -6.45 21.36
C PRO A 389 -15.98 -7.21 20.75
N VAL A 390 -16.97 -7.59 21.58
CA VAL A 390 -18.29 -7.99 21.07
C VAL A 390 -19.16 -6.76 20.91
N GLY A 391 -19.15 -6.22 19.71
CA GLY A 391 -19.91 -5.03 19.34
C GLY A 391 -19.20 -4.25 18.25
N GLY A 392 -19.96 -3.75 17.27
CA GLY A 392 -19.44 -3.07 16.09
C GLY A 392 -20.10 -3.59 14.81
N GLU A 393 -19.81 -2.96 13.68
CA GLU A 393 -20.22 -3.49 12.38
C GLU A 393 -19.53 -4.84 12.11
N PRO A 394 -20.21 -5.81 11.47
CA PRO A 394 -19.65 -7.15 11.22
C PRO A 394 -18.32 -7.10 10.44
N SER A 395 -18.14 -6.12 9.57
CA SER A 395 -16.89 -5.89 8.81
C SER A 395 -15.74 -5.39 9.70
N GLU A 396 -16.07 -4.58 10.72
CA GLU A 396 -15.10 -4.03 11.67
C GLU A 396 -14.66 -5.09 12.69
N GLY A 397 -15.62 -5.90 13.19
CA GLY A 397 -15.32 -7.06 14.03
C GLY A 397 -14.42 -8.09 13.34
N ALA A 398 -14.65 -8.37 12.06
CA ALA A 398 -13.78 -9.26 11.28
C ALA A 398 -12.35 -8.72 11.13
N THR A 399 -12.22 -7.40 10.92
CA THR A 399 -10.92 -6.72 10.81
C THR A 399 -10.17 -6.73 12.15
N MET A 400 -10.89 -6.46 13.25
CA MET A 400 -10.31 -6.50 14.59
C MET A 400 -9.94 -7.93 15.01
N GLN A 401 -10.69 -8.94 14.59
CA GLN A 401 -10.36 -10.34 14.81
C GLN A 401 -9.07 -10.75 14.12
N GLU A 402 -8.90 -10.34 12.87
CA GLU A 402 -7.68 -10.60 12.13
C GLU A 402 -6.48 -9.84 12.72
N ALA A 403 -6.68 -8.60 13.16
CA ALA A 403 -5.66 -7.85 13.88
C ALA A 403 -5.26 -8.54 15.19
N ALA A 404 -6.22 -8.98 16.00
CA ALA A 404 -5.98 -9.69 17.24
C ALA A 404 -5.22 -11.01 17.02
N ASN A 405 -5.55 -11.76 15.96
CA ASN A 405 -4.84 -13.00 15.59
C ASN A 405 -3.39 -12.73 15.20
N ARG A 406 -3.14 -11.77 14.29
CA ARG A 406 -1.76 -11.39 13.89
C ARG A 406 -0.92 -10.90 15.08
N ASN A 407 -1.54 -10.15 15.97
CA ASN A 407 -0.91 -9.67 17.19
C ASN A 407 -0.56 -10.85 18.13
N ALA A 408 -1.48 -11.80 18.31
CA ALA A 408 -1.25 -13.01 19.10
C ALA A 408 -0.12 -13.88 18.52
N GLU A 409 -0.02 -13.99 17.19
CA GLU A 409 1.07 -14.69 16.52
C GLU A 409 2.43 -14.01 16.75
N SER A 410 2.45 -12.68 16.74
CA SER A 410 3.66 -11.90 17.03
C SER A 410 4.14 -12.16 18.46
N VAL A 411 3.22 -12.12 19.43
CA VAL A 411 3.48 -12.45 20.84
C VAL A 411 3.98 -13.89 21.00
N LYS A 412 3.36 -14.87 20.32
CA LYS A 412 3.86 -16.25 20.30
C LYS A 412 5.29 -16.33 19.77
N ARG A 413 5.62 -15.59 18.70
CA ARG A 413 6.97 -15.57 18.13
C ARG A 413 7.99 -15.03 19.11
N SER A 414 7.67 -13.94 19.82
CA SER A 414 8.51 -13.41 20.90
C SER A 414 8.69 -14.42 22.04
N LEU A 415 7.63 -15.15 22.44
CA LEU A 415 7.74 -16.22 23.44
C LEU A 415 8.68 -17.36 22.99
N VAL A 416 8.62 -17.75 21.72
CA VAL A 416 9.53 -18.77 21.17
C VAL A 416 10.98 -18.26 21.13
N GLN A 417 11.20 -16.99 20.77
CA GLN A 417 12.54 -16.37 20.80
C GLN A 417 13.12 -16.30 22.22
N LEU A 418 12.28 -16.17 23.23
CA LEU A 418 12.66 -16.23 24.66
C LEU A 418 12.95 -17.67 25.14
N GLY A 419 12.92 -18.66 24.26
CA GLY A 419 13.33 -20.04 24.54
C GLY A 419 12.19 -20.98 24.92
N LEU A 420 10.92 -20.57 24.78
CA LEU A 420 9.78 -21.46 25.01
C LEU A 420 9.55 -22.38 23.81
N ALA A 421 9.41 -23.68 24.07
CA ALA A 421 9.02 -24.63 23.03
C ALA A 421 7.60 -24.33 22.52
N PRO A 422 7.34 -24.41 21.20
CA PRO A 422 6.02 -24.10 20.63
C PRO A 422 4.91 -25.01 21.15
N SER A 423 5.24 -26.26 21.55
CA SER A 423 4.32 -27.20 22.18
C SER A 423 3.84 -26.78 23.57
N ARG A 424 4.55 -25.86 24.24
CA ARG A 424 4.15 -25.29 25.53
C ARG A 424 3.29 -24.03 25.38
N ILE A 425 2.97 -23.61 24.16
CA ILE A 425 2.21 -22.40 23.88
C ILE A 425 0.93 -22.79 23.15
N ALA A 426 -0.21 -22.67 23.83
CA ALA A 426 -1.51 -22.75 23.20
C ALA A 426 -1.91 -21.38 22.64
N MET A 427 -2.62 -21.36 21.51
CA MET A 427 -3.24 -20.15 20.97
C MET A 427 -4.74 -20.34 20.84
N GLY A 428 -5.50 -19.28 21.05
CA GLY A 428 -6.93 -19.27 20.77
C GLY A 428 -7.46 -17.86 20.59
N GLY A 429 -8.74 -17.75 20.23
CA GLY A 429 -9.44 -16.48 20.07
C GLY A 429 -10.69 -16.46 20.94
N THR A 430 -11.01 -15.31 21.50
CA THR A 430 -12.27 -15.06 22.21
C THR A 430 -12.76 -13.65 21.92
N GLN A 431 -14.06 -13.45 22.05
CA GLN A 431 -14.67 -12.12 21.97
C GLN A 431 -15.23 -11.76 23.36
N THR A 432 -15.13 -10.49 23.78
CA THR A 432 -15.61 -10.02 25.08
C THR A 432 -16.25 -8.63 25.01
N GLN A 433 -17.20 -8.35 25.92
CA GLN A 433 -17.84 -7.02 26.05
C GLN A 433 -16.94 -5.99 26.74
N ASP A 434 -15.89 -6.45 27.43
CA ASP A 434 -15.01 -5.60 28.23
C ASP A 434 -13.92 -4.91 27.39
N ALA A 435 -13.53 -5.54 26.28
CA ALA A 435 -12.53 -5.02 25.36
C ALA A 435 -13.15 -3.92 24.50
N LYS A 436 -12.40 -2.85 24.26
CA LYS A 436 -12.77 -1.76 23.34
C LYS A 436 -11.95 -1.78 22.05
N THR A 437 -10.88 -2.56 22.02
CA THR A 437 -9.91 -2.68 20.93
C THR A 437 -9.43 -4.13 20.83
N ALA A 438 -8.66 -4.47 19.79
CA ALA A 438 -7.95 -5.74 19.74
C ALA A 438 -6.92 -5.83 20.86
N GLU A 439 -7.01 -6.87 21.68
CA GLU A 439 -6.15 -7.11 22.83
C GLU A 439 -5.55 -8.52 22.74
N VAL A 440 -4.38 -8.73 23.33
CA VAL A 440 -3.78 -10.06 23.46
C VAL A 440 -3.55 -10.34 24.94
N HIS A 441 -4.11 -11.44 25.41
CA HIS A 441 -4.00 -11.87 26.80
C HIS A 441 -3.09 -13.09 26.88
N VAL A 442 -2.07 -13.03 27.72
CA VAL A 442 -1.17 -14.15 27.98
C VAL A 442 -1.49 -14.73 29.34
N TYR A 443 -1.86 -16.01 29.37
CA TYR A 443 -2.14 -16.77 30.58
C TYR A 443 -1.05 -17.81 30.83
N VAL A 444 -0.81 -18.13 32.10
CA VAL A 444 0.01 -19.27 32.52
C VAL A 444 -0.90 -20.41 33.00
N ARG A 445 -0.55 -21.66 32.65
CA ARG A 445 -1.23 -22.89 33.07
C ARG A 445 -0.35 -23.82 33.93
#